data_AF-A0A3N7FUG0-F1
#
_entry.id   AF-A0A3N7FUG0-F1
#
_cell.length_a   1.000
_cell.length_b   1.000
_cell.length_c   1.000
_cell.angle_alpha   90.00
_cell.angle_beta   90.00
_cell.angle_gamma   90.00
#
_symmetry.space_group_name_H-M   'P 1'
#
loop_
_entity.id
_entity.type
_entity.pdbx_description
1 polymer ?
#
loop_
_entity_poly.entity_id
_entity_poly.type
_entity_poly.pdbx_seq_one_letter_code
_entity_poly.pdbx_strand_id
1 'polypeptide(L)'
;MEEIEKGNKGGSEERWKGAVDNLTEMTSNLDSLQKLLVKKAVFVDDETFSKASLTSEQARTIKVLEQRVETLERGLDAAISAAARARAEKRQAEAAQKAAELRAQEITRELENTTKVFELHMEELRAKQDEISKRDGDIKLLEAIIQTLGGKESHSLNGQ
;
A
#
# COMPACT_ATOMS: atom_id res chain seq x y z
N MET A 1 -45.91 -106.86 23.10
CA MET A 1 -46.04 -105.92 21.97
C MET A 1 -47.11 -104.91 22.32
N GLU A 2 -46.84 -103.99 23.25
CA GLU A 2 -47.86 -103.05 23.73
C GLU A 2 -47.27 -101.70 24.15
N GLU A 3 -46.18 -101.27 23.51
CA GLU A 3 -45.58 -99.94 23.78
C GLU A 3 -45.35 -99.08 22.54
N ILE A 4 -45.67 -99.55 21.32
CA ILE A 4 -45.39 -98.77 20.09
C ILE A 4 -46.59 -97.92 19.64
N GLU A 5 -47.81 -98.13 20.14
CA GLU A 5 -49.01 -97.44 19.60
C GLU A 5 -49.46 -96.16 20.32
N LYS A 6 -48.85 -95.75 21.44
CA LYS A 6 -49.25 -94.50 22.15
C LYS A 6 -48.42 -93.25 21.81
N GLY A 7 -47.38 -93.35 20.97
CA GLY A 7 -46.42 -92.26 20.75
C GLY A 7 -46.72 -91.27 19.61
N ASN A 8 -47.67 -91.55 18.70
CA ASN A 8 -47.69 -90.85 17.39
C ASN A 8 -48.84 -89.85 17.15
N LYS A 9 -49.80 -89.67 18.08
CA LYS A 9 -50.92 -88.73 17.88
C LYS A 9 -50.73 -87.35 18.52
N GLY A 10 -50.06 -87.25 19.68
CA GLY A 10 -49.84 -85.96 20.36
C GLY A 10 -48.81 -85.05 19.67
N GLY A 11 -47.71 -85.64 19.18
CA GLY A 11 -46.62 -84.86 18.56
C GLY A 11 -46.97 -84.24 17.21
N SER A 12 -47.93 -84.78 16.46
CA SER A 12 -48.35 -84.20 15.17
C SER A 12 -49.25 -82.98 15.36
N GLU A 13 -50.13 -83.01 16.37
CA GLU A 13 -51.07 -81.91 16.67
C GLU A 13 -50.34 -80.73 17.31
N GLU A 14 -49.40 -80.99 18.23
CA GLU A 14 -48.54 -79.96 18.81
C GLU A 14 -47.63 -79.29 17.76
N ARG A 15 -47.07 -80.08 16.83
CA ARG A 15 -46.30 -79.52 15.70
C ARG A 15 -47.15 -78.69 14.75
N TRP A 16 -48.38 -79.12 14.47
CA TRP A 16 -49.28 -78.32 13.64
C TRP A 16 -49.68 -77.02 14.34
N LYS A 17 -50.01 -77.09 15.63
CA LYS A 17 -50.33 -75.92 16.44
C LYS A 17 -49.17 -74.92 16.47
N GLY A 18 -47.94 -75.38 16.72
CA GLY A 18 -46.75 -74.52 16.69
C GLY A 18 -46.50 -73.88 15.31
N ALA A 19 -46.77 -74.60 14.22
CA ALA A 19 -46.67 -74.01 12.88
C ALA A 19 -47.75 -72.94 12.61
N VAL A 20 -48.97 -73.12 13.11
CA VAL A 20 -50.04 -72.11 13.03
C VAL A 20 -49.71 -70.88 13.88
N ASP A 21 -49.16 -71.07 15.07
CA ASP A 21 -48.72 -69.97 15.94
C ASP A 21 -47.61 -69.15 15.26
N ASN A 22 -46.62 -69.82 14.65
CA ASN A 22 -45.55 -69.16 13.89
C ASN A 22 -46.09 -68.36 12.69
N LEU A 23 -47.08 -68.89 11.95
CA LEU A 23 -47.70 -68.17 10.83
C LEU A 23 -48.49 -66.94 11.30
N THR A 24 -49.15 -67.06 12.45
CA THR A 24 -49.89 -65.96 13.07
C THR A 24 -48.95 -64.84 13.51
N GLU A 25 -47.83 -65.21 14.13
CA GLU A 25 -46.77 -64.27 14.52
C GLU A 25 -46.15 -63.60 13.30
N MET A 26 -45.84 -64.36 12.24
CA MET A 26 -45.31 -63.81 10.99
C MET A 26 -46.29 -62.82 10.34
N THR A 27 -47.59 -63.10 10.39
CA THR A 27 -48.63 -62.19 9.89
C THR A 27 -48.66 -60.88 10.69
N SER A 28 -48.54 -60.96 12.01
CA SER A 28 -48.46 -59.79 12.89
C SER A 28 -47.19 -58.95 12.63
N ASN A 29 -46.06 -59.62 12.41
CA ASN A 29 -44.80 -58.98 12.06
C ASN A 29 -44.87 -58.29 10.69
N LEU A 30 -45.51 -58.92 9.70
CA LEU A 30 -45.74 -58.33 8.38
C LEU A 30 -46.65 -57.10 8.44
N ASP A 31 -47.76 -57.16 9.19
CA ASP A 31 -48.65 -56.02 9.37
C ASP A 31 -47.95 -54.85 10.11
N SER A 32 -47.12 -55.17 11.10
CA SER A 32 -46.28 -54.18 11.80
C SER A 32 -45.26 -53.55 10.86
N LEU A 33 -44.61 -54.33 10.00
CA LEU A 33 -43.67 -53.84 9.00
C LEU A 33 -44.39 -52.97 7.96
N GLN A 34 -45.55 -53.38 7.48
CA GLN A 34 -46.37 -52.59 6.56
C GLN A 34 -46.75 -51.25 7.16
N LYS A 35 -47.26 -51.24 8.40
CA LYS A 35 -47.61 -50.01 9.12
C LYS A 35 -46.40 -49.11 9.35
N LEU A 36 -45.25 -49.71 9.66
CA LEU A 36 -43.99 -48.98 9.80
C LEU A 36 -43.58 -48.34 8.48
N LEU A 37 -43.60 -49.08 7.37
CA LEU A 37 -43.25 -48.58 6.04
C LEU A 37 -44.22 -47.49 5.59
N VAL A 38 -45.53 -47.65 5.74
CA VAL A 38 -46.50 -46.60 5.36
C VAL A 38 -46.34 -45.33 6.20
N LYS A 39 -45.96 -45.44 7.49
CA LYS A 39 -45.80 -44.28 8.37
C LYS A 39 -44.41 -43.64 8.33
N LYS A 40 -43.36 -44.42 8.08
CA LYS A 40 -41.95 -44.00 8.19
C LYS A 40 -41.17 -44.05 6.89
N ALA A 41 -41.68 -44.68 5.84
CA ALA A 41 -41.14 -44.45 4.50
C ALA A 41 -41.57 -43.03 4.11
N VAL A 42 -40.75 -42.07 4.51
CA VAL A 42 -40.69 -40.79 3.83
C VAL A 42 -40.21 -41.15 2.43
N PHE A 43 -41.13 -41.27 1.48
CA PHE A 43 -40.77 -41.19 0.07
C PHE A 43 -40.18 -39.80 -0.10
N VAL A 44 -38.87 -39.72 0.01
CA VAL A 44 -38.13 -38.55 -0.43
C VAL A 44 -38.35 -38.57 -1.93
N ASP A 45 -39.28 -37.74 -2.39
CA ASP A 45 -39.36 -37.42 -3.80
C ASP A 45 -37.96 -36.96 -4.22
N ASP A 46 -37.30 -37.79 -5.02
CA ASP A 46 -35.90 -37.61 -5.39
C ASP A 46 -35.69 -36.24 -6.05
N GLU A 47 -36.72 -35.77 -6.76
CA GLU A 47 -36.77 -34.43 -7.34
C GLU A 47 -36.82 -33.33 -6.24
N THR A 48 -37.66 -33.48 -5.22
CA THR A 48 -37.74 -32.54 -4.09
C THR A 48 -36.42 -32.46 -3.30
N PHE A 49 -35.78 -33.59 -3.02
CA PHE A 49 -34.47 -33.59 -2.33
C PHE A 49 -33.37 -32.98 -3.19
N SER A 50 -33.32 -33.34 -4.47
CA SER A 50 -32.34 -32.79 -5.41
C SER A 50 -32.49 -31.26 -5.53
N LYS A 51 -33.73 -30.76 -5.62
CA LYS A 51 -34.03 -29.32 -5.62
C LYS A 51 -33.62 -28.64 -4.31
N ALA A 52 -33.93 -29.24 -3.17
CA ALA A 52 -33.56 -28.69 -1.86
C ALA A 52 -32.04 -28.64 -1.66
N SER A 53 -31.33 -29.70 -2.07
CA SER A 53 -29.87 -29.77 -2.03
C SER A 53 -29.23 -28.70 -2.91
N LEU A 54 -29.69 -28.59 -4.16
CA LEU A 54 -29.21 -27.56 -5.10
C LEU A 54 -29.45 -26.14 -4.56
N THR A 55 -30.64 -25.88 -4.02
CA THR A 55 -30.99 -24.57 -3.45
C THR A 55 -30.11 -24.24 -2.25
N SER A 56 -29.80 -25.23 -1.41
CA SER A 56 -28.90 -25.06 -0.26
C SER A 56 -27.47 -24.72 -0.69
N GLU A 57 -26.96 -25.40 -1.72
CA GLU A 57 -25.64 -25.13 -2.28
C GLU A 57 -25.57 -23.74 -2.94
N GLN A 58 -26.60 -23.36 -3.70
CA GLN A 58 -26.74 -22.03 -4.25
C GLN A 58 -26.76 -20.96 -3.16
N ALA A 59 -27.52 -21.15 -2.08
CA ALA A 59 -27.58 -20.22 -0.96
C ALA A 59 -26.21 -20.03 -0.29
N ARG A 60 -25.43 -21.11 -0.14
CA ARG A 60 -24.06 -21.04 0.40
C ARG A 60 -23.15 -20.23 -0.54
N THR A 61 -23.22 -20.49 -1.83
CA THR A 61 -22.42 -19.78 -2.84
C THR A 61 -22.76 -18.30 -2.87
N ILE A 62 -24.05 -17.94 -2.85
CA ILE A 62 -24.51 -16.55 -2.78
C ILE A 62 -23.90 -15.83 -1.58
N LYS A 63 -23.96 -16.43 -0.39
CA LYS A 63 -23.42 -15.83 0.83
C LYS A 63 -21.90 -15.58 0.74
N VAL A 64 -21.15 -16.51 0.16
CA VAL A 64 -19.70 -16.33 -0.05
C VAL A 64 -19.43 -15.20 -1.04
N LEU A 65 -20.22 -15.09 -2.10
CA LEU A 65 -20.09 -14.01 -3.08
C LEU A 65 -20.42 -12.65 -2.48
N GLU A 66 -21.49 -12.54 -1.67
CA GLU A 66 -21.85 -11.31 -0.97
C GLU A 66 -20.71 -10.81 -0.07
N GLN A 67 -20.11 -11.71 0.73
CA GLN A 67 -18.95 -11.36 1.57
C GLN A 67 -17.75 -10.88 0.75
N ARG A 68 -17.52 -11.48 -0.42
CA ARG A 68 -16.45 -11.06 -1.32
C ARG A 68 -16.73 -9.68 -1.91
N VAL A 69 -17.97 -9.41 -2.33
CA VAL A 69 -18.37 -8.09 -2.84
C VAL A 69 -18.16 -7.02 -1.77
N GLU A 70 -18.65 -7.24 -0.56
CA GLU A 70 -18.49 -6.30 0.56
C GLU A 70 -17.01 -6.02 0.88
N THR A 71 -16.16 -7.05 0.81
CA THR A 71 -14.72 -6.88 1.01
C THR A 71 -14.06 -6.08 -0.10
N LEU A 72 -14.47 -6.30 -1.35
CA LEU A 72 -13.98 -5.54 -2.50
C LEU A 72 -14.42 -4.08 -2.45
N GLU A 73 -15.65 -3.80 -2.05
CA GLU A 73 -16.17 -2.45 -1.87
C GLU A 73 -15.38 -1.68 -0.80
N ARG A 74 -15.17 -2.29 0.38
CA ARG A 74 -14.31 -1.71 1.43
C ARG A 74 -12.87 -1.48 0.94
N GLY A 75 -12.34 -2.41 0.16
CA GLY A 75 -11.01 -2.29 -0.45
C GLY A 75 -10.92 -1.13 -1.45
N LEU A 76 -11.97 -0.94 -2.26
CA LEU A 76 -12.06 0.15 -3.24
C LEU A 76 -12.11 1.52 -2.54
N ASP A 77 -12.94 1.66 -1.51
CA ASP A 77 -13.03 2.91 -0.74
C ASP A 77 -11.70 3.28 -0.07
N ALA A 78 -11.01 2.29 0.48
CA ALA A 78 -9.68 2.46 1.04
C ALA A 78 -8.66 2.92 -0.02
N ALA A 79 -8.70 2.31 -1.22
CA ALA A 79 -7.83 2.67 -2.33
C ALA A 79 -8.11 4.08 -2.86
N ILE A 80 -9.38 4.48 -2.98
CA ILE A 80 -9.78 5.84 -3.37
C ILE A 80 -9.25 6.86 -2.36
N SER A 81 -9.42 6.59 -1.07
CA SER A 81 -8.96 7.45 0.01
C SER A 81 -7.43 7.58 0.03
N ALA A 82 -6.71 6.47 -0.19
CA ALA A 82 -5.26 6.47 -0.30
C ALA A 82 -4.76 7.26 -1.53
N ALA A 83 -5.41 7.08 -2.69
CA ALA A 83 -5.09 7.83 -3.90
C ALA A 83 -5.35 9.32 -3.74
N ALA A 84 -6.42 9.72 -3.04
CA ALA A 84 -6.71 11.12 -2.73
C ALA A 84 -5.60 11.74 -1.87
N ARG A 85 -5.15 11.05 -0.82
CA ARG A 85 -4.03 11.48 0.04
C ARG A 85 -2.73 11.62 -0.76
N ALA A 86 -2.37 10.60 -1.54
CA ALA A 86 -1.16 10.64 -2.38
C ALA A 86 -1.17 11.81 -3.39
N ARG A 87 -2.32 12.13 -3.98
CA ARG A 87 -2.46 13.30 -4.87
C ARG A 87 -2.35 14.63 -4.13
N ALA A 88 -2.81 14.71 -2.89
CA ALA A 88 -2.67 15.92 -2.08
C ALA A 88 -1.20 16.13 -1.67
N GLU A 89 -0.55 15.08 -1.17
CA GLU A 89 0.88 15.09 -0.81
C GLU A 89 1.76 15.44 -2.01
N LYS A 90 1.50 14.85 -3.18
CA LYS A 90 2.21 15.19 -4.43
C LYS A 90 2.10 16.67 -4.77
N ARG A 91 0.88 17.25 -4.72
CA ARG A 91 0.68 18.68 -5.01
C ARG A 91 1.42 19.58 -4.02
N GLN A 92 1.44 19.20 -2.74
CA GLN A 92 2.18 19.94 -1.73
C GLN A 92 3.69 19.89 -1.98
N ALA A 93 4.22 18.71 -2.30
CA ALA A 93 5.63 18.53 -2.63
C ALA A 93 6.04 19.32 -3.89
N GLU A 94 5.22 19.28 -4.94
CA GLU A 94 5.45 20.05 -6.18
C GLU A 94 5.44 21.57 -5.91
N ALA A 95 4.51 22.06 -5.08
CA ALA A 95 4.47 23.47 -4.70
C ALA A 95 5.72 23.89 -3.91
N ALA A 96 6.17 23.05 -2.97
CA ALA A 96 7.38 23.29 -2.20
C ALA A 96 8.64 23.28 -3.09
N GLN A 97 8.73 22.33 -4.03
CA GLN A 97 9.82 22.26 -5.00
C GLN A 97 9.87 23.51 -5.86
N LYS A 98 8.73 23.96 -6.41
CA LYS A 98 8.67 25.16 -7.24
C LYS A 98 9.06 26.42 -6.45
N ALA A 99 8.66 26.52 -5.19
CA ALA A 99 9.08 27.64 -4.33
C ALA A 99 10.59 27.62 -4.04
N ALA A 100 11.16 26.44 -3.78
CA ALA A 100 12.60 26.28 -3.58
C ALA A 100 13.40 26.62 -4.84
N GLU A 101 12.91 26.20 -6.02
CA GLU A 101 13.53 26.51 -7.31
C GLU A 101 13.52 28.02 -7.58
N LEU A 102 12.39 28.70 -7.36
CA LEU A 102 12.29 30.15 -7.54
C LEU A 102 13.26 30.89 -6.61
N ARG A 103 13.37 30.46 -5.34
CA ARG A 103 14.34 31.02 -4.40
C ARG A 103 15.79 30.80 -4.84
N ALA A 104 16.11 29.64 -5.40
CA ALA A 104 17.45 29.36 -5.91
C ALA A 104 17.80 30.26 -7.11
N GLN A 105 16.84 30.51 -8.00
CA GLN A 105 17.01 31.45 -9.12
C GLN A 105 17.24 32.89 -8.63
N GLU A 106 16.49 33.34 -7.62
CA GLU A 106 16.69 34.66 -7.01
C GLU A 106 18.09 34.81 -6.41
N ILE A 107 18.53 33.85 -5.59
CA ILE A 107 19.87 33.85 -4.98
C ILE A 107 20.95 33.85 -6.06
N THR A 108 20.78 33.04 -7.11
CA THR A 108 21.74 32.99 -8.21
C THR A 108 21.87 34.36 -8.88
N ARG A 109 20.74 35.02 -9.15
CA ARG A 109 20.73 36.38 -9.73
C ARG A 109 21.40 37.41 -8.83
N GLU A 110 21.18 37.33 -7.52
CA GLU A 110 21.82 38.21 -6.55
C GLU A 110 23.34 38.00 -6.47
N LEU A 111 23.79 36.74 -6.53
CA LEU A 111 25.20 36.39 -6.56
C LEU A 111 25.88 36.88 -7.85
N GLU A 112 25.22 36.72 -9.01
CA GLU A 112 25.71 37.26 -10.28
C GLU A 112 25.83 38.78 -10.26
N ASN A 113 24.83 39.48 -9.70
CA ASN A 113 24.88 40.94 -9.55
C ASN A 113 26.03 41.35 -8.63
N THR A 114 26.13 40.71 -7.47
CA THR A 114 27.20 40.95 -6.49
C THR A 114 28.58 40.72 -7.10
N THR A 115 28.73 39.68 -7.92
CA THR A 115 29.98 39.38 -8.64
C THR A 115 30.35 40.53 -9.59
N LYS A 116 29.39 41.04 -10.38
CA LYS A 116 29.62 42.20 -11.27
C LYS A 116 30.02 43.46 -10.49
N VAL A 117 29.43 43.71 -9.33
CA VAL A 117 29.82 44.84 -8.47
C VAL A 117 31.27 44.67 -8.00
N PHE A 118 31.66 43.46 -7.58
CA PHE A 118 33.04 43.18 -7.20
C PHE A 118 34.03 43.35 -8.37
N GLU A 119 33.67 42.92 -9.57
CA GLU A 119 34.49 43.15 -10.78
C GLU A 119 34.72 44.64 -11.02
N LEU A 120 33.67 45.46 -10.99
CA LEU A 120 33.77 46.91 -11.16
C LEU A 120 34.63 47.56 -10.06
N HIS A 121 34.48 47.15 -8.80
CA HIS A 121 35.34 47.65 -7.72
C HIS A 121 36.82 47.28 -7.93
N MET A 122 37.11 46.09 -8.45
CA MET A 122 38.50 45.69 -8.74
C MET A 122 39.10 46.48 -9.90
N GLU A 123 38.30 46.80 -10.92
CA GLU A 123 38.71 47.68 -12.01
C GLU A 123 39.00 49.11 -11.51
N GLU A 124 38.13 49.67 -10.67
CA GLU A 124 38.33 50.99 -10.08
C GLU A 124 39.60 51.04 -9.21
N LEU A 125 39.84 50.01 -8.38
CA LEU A 125 41.06 49.90 -7.58
C LEU A 125 42.32 49.87 -8.45
N ARG A 126 42.32 49.15 -9.57
CA ARG A 126 43.44 49.16 -10.52
C ARG A 126 43.65 50.54 -11.12
N ALA A 127 42.58 51.19 -11.59
CA ALA A 127 42.67 52.54 -12.15
C ALA A 127 43.23 53.55 -11.15
N LYS A 128 42.83 53.46 -9.87
CA LYS A 128 43.39 54.28 -8.79
C LYS A 128 44.86 53.96 -8.52
N GLN A 129 45.25 52.69 -8.55
CA GLN A 129 46.65 52.30 -8.41
C GLN A 129 47.54 52.84 -9.53
N ASP A 130 47.04 52.87 -10.77
CA ASP A 130 47.76 53.45 -11.90
C ASP A 130 47.91 54.98 -11.74
N GLU A 131 46.86 55.66 -11.28
CA GLU A 131 46.91 57.10 -10.99
C GLU A 131 47.93 57.42 -9.89
N ILE A 132 47.93 56.67 -8.79
CA ILE A 132 48.92 56.81 -7.72
C ILE A 132 50.33 56.60 -8.26
N SER A 133 50.54 55.54 -9.05
CA SER A 133 51.86 55.22 -9.62
C SER A 133 52.38 56.35 -10.52
N LYS A 134 51.48 57.00 -11.28
CA LYS A 134 51.83 58.18 -12.08
C LYS A 134 52.21 59.38 -11.20
N ARG A 135 51.39 59.68 -10.17
CA ARG A 135 51.66 60.78 -9.23
C ARG A 135 52.97 60.56 -8.47
N ASP A 136 53.29 59.33 -8.07
CA ASP A 136 54.56 58.99 -7.44
C ASP A 136 55.76 59.23 -8.37
N GLY A 137 55.60 58.97 -9.68
CA GLY A 137 56.60 59.31 -10.69
C GLY A 137 56.84 60.82 -10.79
N ASP A 138 55.75 61.60 -10.86
CA ASP A 138 55.81 63.07 -10.89
C ASP A 138 56.46 63.63 -9.60
N ILE A 139 56.13 63.08 -8.43
CA ILE A 139 56.73 63.46 -7.14
C ILE A 139 58.24 63.22 -7.16
N LYS A 140 58.70 62.03 -7.59
CA LYS A 140 60.14 61.72 -7.66
C LYS A 140 60.88 62.66 -8.62
N LEU A 141 60.27 63.03 -9.74
CA LEU A 141 60.84 64.01 -10.66
C LEU A 141 60.98 65.38 -9.99
N LEU A 142 59.93 65.84 -9.31
CA LEU A 142 59.95 67.11 -8.58
C LEU A 142 60.99 67.09 -7.45
N GLU A 143 61.13 65.98 -6.72
CA GLU A 143 62.17 65.80 -5.71
C GLU A 143 63.58 65.90 -6.31
N ALA A 144 63.83 65.27 -7.47
CA ALA A 144 65.12 65.35 -8.16
C ALA A 144 65.42 66.79 -8.63
N ILE A 145 64.41 67.52 -9.12
CA ILE A 145 64.55 68.94 -9.50
C ILE A 145 64.87 69.78 -8.26
N ILE A 146 64.18 69.58 -7.14
CA ILE A 146 64.45 70.31 -5.90
C ILE A 146 65.86 69.99 -5.38
N GLN A 147 66.31 68.74 -5.42
CA GLN A 147 67.67 68.39 -5.01
C GLN A 147 68.74 69.05 -5.90
N THR A 148 68.52 69.11 -7.21
CA THR A 148 69.45 69.76 -8.15
C THR A 148 69.45 71.30 -8.05
N LEU A 149 68.30 71.92 -7.75
CA LEU A 149 68.18 73.36 -7.55
C LEU A 149 68.61 73.81 -6.13
N GLY A 150 68.22 73.08 -5.08
CA GLY A 150 68.62 73.30 -3.69
C GLY A 150 70.11 73.03 -3.44
N GLY A 151 70.75 72.21 -4.28
CA GLY A 151 72.21 72.04 -4.31
C GLY A 151 72.97 73.25 -4.86
N LYS A 152 72.31 74.17 -5.60
CA LYS A 152 72.96 75.40 -6.09
C LYS A 152 72.99 76.53 -5.06
N GLU A 153 72.12 76.52 -4.06
CA GLU A 153 72.15 77.54 -3.00
C GLU A 153 73.14 77.22 -1.88
N SER A 154 73.57 75.96 -1.74
CA SER A 154 74.54 75.53 -0.74
C SER A 154 76.02 75.69 -1.17
N HIS A 155 76.29 76.08 -2.42
CA HIS A 155 77.65 76.34 -2.92
C HIS A 155 78.02 77.83 -3.05
N SER A 156 77.20 78.76 -2.53
CA SER A 156 77.50 80.20 -2.58
C SER A 156 77.76 80.85 -1.21
N LEU A 157 77.89 80.09 -0.12
CA LEU A 157 78.05 80.64 1.24
C LEU A 157 79.22 80.09 2.07
N ASN A 158 80.24 79.49 1.45
CA ASN A 158 81.50 79.16 2.16
C ASN A 158 82.75 79.38 1.31
N GLY A 159 83.64 80.27 1.78
CA GLY A 159 85.01 80.53 1.29
C GLY A 159 85.06 81.69 0.28
N GLN A 160 85.64 82.87 0.58
CA GLN A 160 87.08 83.14 0.79
C GLN A 160 87.98 82.47 -0.23
#